data_AF-A0A0L6JJ30-F1
#
_entry.id   AF-A0A0L6JJ30-F1
#
_cell.length_a   1.000
_cell.length_b   1.000
_cell.length_c   1.000
_cell.angle_alpha   90.00
_cell.angle_beta   90.00
_cell.angle_gamma   90.00
#
_symmetry.space_group_name_H-M   'P 1'
#
loop_
_entity.id
_entity.type
_entity.pdbx_description
1 polymer ?
#
loop_
_entity_poly.entity_id
_entity_poly.type
_entity_poly.pdbx_seq_one_letter_code
_entity_poly.pdbx_strand_id
1 'polypeptide(L)'
;MLKLIPDKNKLPRYTGRNNIPISVNSGATEVTVDFAPDLQGSNGTTADMRAQIVYRAADGTTVFSSPVSSGKTTLKLAKAPKNGVVTVVISNVTMGGYKNAKSYGWDTTEKFGYKIQVTGGTVQYSNIAV
;
A
#
# COMPACT_ATOMS: atom_id res chain seq x y z
N MET A 1 -17.23 -3.19 -5.63
CA MET A 1 -15.82 -3.64 -5.63
C MET A 1 -14.99 -2.58 -6.34
N LEU A 2 -14.01 -1.97 -5.69
CA LEU A 2 -13.26 -0.82 -6.23
C LEU A 2 -11.84 -1.24 -6.60
N LYS A 3 -11.47 -1.15 -7.89
CA LYS A 3 -10.12 -1.44 -8.41
C LYS A 3 -9.38 -0.13 -8.63
N LEU A 4 -8.19 -0.02 -8.04
CA LEU A 4 -7.36 1.17 -8.13
C LEU A 4 -6.10 0.91 -8.91
N ILE A 5 -5.79 1.84 -9.79
CA ILE A 5 -4.53 1.94 -10.51
C ILE A 5 -4.00 3.34 -10.19
N PRO A 6 -2.86 3.47 -9.49
CA PRO A 6 -2.29 4.78 -9.19
C PRO A 6 -1.89 5.52 -10.47
N ASP A 7 -1.92 6.85 -10.41
CA ASP A 7 -1.28 7.70 -11.41
C ASP A 7 0.22 7.34 -11.49
N LYS A 8 0.74 7.22 -12.73
CA LYS A 8 2.15 6.94 -13.00
C LYS A 8 3.10 7.95 -12.35
N ASN A 9 2.67 9.18 -12.07
CA ASN A 9 3.49 10.18 -11.37
C ASN A 9 3.55 9.98 -9.86
N LYS A 10 2.72 9.09 -9.33
CA LYS A 10 2.51 8.85 -7.90
C LYS A 10 2.88 7.42 -7.49
N LEU A 11 3.61 6.71 -8.33
CA LEU A 11 4.14 5.40 -8.02
C LEU A 11 5.34 5.52 -7.07
N PRO A 12 5.47 4.59 -6.10
CA PRO A 12 6.63 4.57 -5.22
C PRO A 12 7.90 4.33 -6.02
N ARG A 13 9.00 4.90 -5.52
CA ARG A 13 10.38 4.69 -5.98
C ARG A 13 11.08 3.70 -5.03
N TYR A 14 12.38 3.46 -5.19
CA TYR A 14 13.16 2.50 -4.41
C TYR A 14 13.05 2.60 -2.87
N THR A 15 12.78 3.79 -2.32
CA THR A 15 12.55 4.03 -0.88
C THR A 15 11.17 4.65 -0.60
N GLY A 16 10.32 4.68 -1.62
CA GLY A 16 9.01 5.31 -1.57
C GLY A 16 7.97 4.42 -0.91
N ARG A 17 6.94 5.07 -0.38
CA ARG A 17 5.73 4.40 0.09
C ARG A 17 4.51 5.22 -0.30
N ASN A 18 3.42 4.54 -0.62
CA ASN A 18 2.13 5.17 -0.80
C ASN A 18 1.24 4.83 0.40
N ASN A 19 0.67 5.86 1.01
CA ASN A 19 -0.32 5.71 2.07
C ASN A 19 -1.69 6.03 1.47
N ILE A 20 -2.57 5.04 1.40
CA ILE A 20 -3.87 5.14 0.74
C ILE A 20 -4.96 5.12 1.83
N PRO A 21 -5.60 6.26 2.15
CA PRO A 21 -6.66 6.31 3.14
C PRO A 21 -7.94 5.65 2.60
N ILE A 22 -8.53 4.80 3.43
CA ILE A 22 -9.77 4.09 3.18
C ILE A 22 -10.77 4.49 4.26
N SER A 23 -11.88 5.11 3.86
CA SER A 23 -13.03 5.26 4.74
C SER A 23 -13.72 3.93 4.89
N VAL A 24 -13.87 3.50 6.14
CA VAL A 24 -14.55 2.26 6.48
C VAL A 24 -16.05 2.44 6.25
N ASN A 25 -16.67 1.46 5.58
CA ASN A 25 -18.11 1.49 5.36
C ASN A 25 -18.85 1.31 6.70
N SER A 26 -20.01 1.94 6.86
CA SER A 26 -20.85 1.72 8.03
C SER A 26 -21.17 0.23 8.21
N GLY A 27 -20.97 -0.29 9.42
CA GLY A 27 -21.21 -1.70 9.77
C GLY A 27 -20.13 -2.70 9.29
N ALA A 28 -19.07 -2.25 8.60
CA ALA A 28 -17.97 -3.14 8.24
C ALA A 28 -17.24 -3.66 9.49
N THR A 29 -16.99 -4.96 9.53
CA THR A 29 -16.24 -5.64 10.61
C THR A 29 -14.79 -5.95 10.23
N GLU A 30 -14.46 -5.79 8.95
CA GLU A 30 -13.12 -6.00 8.40
C GLU A 30 -12.90 -5.16 7.14
N VAL A 31 -11.64 -4.90 6.82
CA VAL A 31 -11.20 -4.34 5.55
C VAL A 31 -10.26 -5.33 4.90
N THR A 32 -10.49 -5.62 3.62
CA THR A 32 -9.63 -6.50 2.82
C THR A 32 -9.05 -5.72 1.65
N VAL A 33 -7.75 -5.91 1.41
CA VAL A 33 -7.03 -5.43 0.24
C VAL A 33 -6.51 -6.62 -0.54
N ASP A 34 -6.88 -6.72 -1.81
CA ASP A 34 -6.23 -7.60 -2.78
C ASP A 34 -5.15 -6.81 -3.52
N PHE A 35 -3.90 -7.24 -3.41
CA PHE A 35 -2.72 -6.53 -3.90
C PHE A 35 -2.08 -7.25 -5.08
N ALA A 36 -1.92 -6.55 -6.20
CA ALA A 36 -1.26 -7.04 -7.39
C ALA A 36 -0.15 -6.06 -7.81
N PRO A 37 1.10 -6.23 -7.34
CA PRO A 37 2.22 -5.46 -7.86
C PRO A 37 2.55 -5.90 -9.29
N ASP A 38 3.12 -4.99 -10.07
CA ASP A 38 3.77 -5.37 -11.33
C ASP A 38 5.03 -6.19 -11.03
N LEU A 39 5.39 -7.12 -11.90
CA LEU A 39 6.57 -7.97 -11.71
C LEU A 39 7.89 -7.19 -11.83
N GLN A 40 7.86 -6.07 -12.55
CA GLN A 40 9.02 -5.23 -12.84
C GLN A 40 8.72 -3.75 -12.62
N GLY A 41 9.74 -2.99 -12.21
CA GLY A 41 9.74 -1.54 -12.24
C GLY A 41 9.85 -0.99 -13.67
N SER A 42 9.73 0.32 -13.81
CA SER A 42 9.74 1.00 -15.11
C SER A 42 11.03 0.81 -15.92
N ASN A 43 12.13 0.36 -15.28
CA ASN A 43 13.40 0.09 -15.93
C ASN A 43 13.73 -1.42 -16.00
N GLY A 44 12.76 -2.29 -15.73
CA GLY A 44 12.91 -3.74 -15.83
C GLY A 44 13.47 -4.42 -14.58
N THR A 45 13.67 -3.68 -13.48
CA THR A 45 14.15 -4.27 -12.22
C THR A 45 13.05 -5.09 -11.56
N THR A 46 13.39 -6.22 -10.95
CA THR A 46 12.42 -7.03 -10.21
C THR A 46 11.81 -6.21 -9.08
N ALA A 47 10.48 -6.08 -9.08
CA ALA A 47 9.77 -5.34 -8.05
C ALA A 47 9.67 -6.18 -6.76
N ASP A 48 10.01 -5.60 -5.61
CA ASP A 48 9.82 -6.24 -4.31
C ASP A 48 8.90 -5.39 -3.44
N MET A 49 7.60 -5.44 -3.72
CA MET A 49 6.61 -4.59 -3.05
C MET A 49 5.86 -5.32 -1.94
N ARG A 50 5.43 -4.59 -0.91
CA ARG A 50 4.56 -5.08 0.16
C ARG A 50 3.36 -4.18 0.37
N ALA A 51 2.20 -4.79 0.61
CA ALA A 51 0.99 -4.12 1.05
C ALA A 51 0.65 -4.51 2.49
N GLN A 52 0.28 -3.54 3.32
CA GLN A 52 -0.18 -3.76 4.69
C GLN A 52 -1.32 -2.79 5.00
N ILE A 53 -2.32 -3.24 5.77
CA ILE A 53 -3.38 -2.37 6.28
C ILE A 53 -2.99 -1.97 7.71
N VAL A 54 -3.09 -0.69 8.03
CA VAL A 54 -2.84 -0.13 9.37
C VAL A 54 -3.94 0.84 9.75
N TYR A 55 -4.27 0.91 11.04
CA TYR A 55 -5.07 2.01 11.56
C TYR A 55 -4.75 2.34 13.01
N ARG A 56 -5.07 3.57 13.41
CA ARG A 56 -5.10 3.98 14.81
C ARG A 56 -6.49 3.73 15.35
N ALA A 57 -6.63 2.92 16.39
CA ALA A 57 -7.90 2.71 17.07
C ALA A 57 -8.29 3.93 17.93
N ALA A 58 -9.59 4.06 18.23
CA ALA A 58 -10.13 5.14 19.07
C ALA A 58 -9.51 5.15 20.48
N ASP A 59 -9.12 3.98 21.01
CA ASP A 59 -8.42 3.82 22.28
C ASP A 59 -6.94 4.23 22.23
N GLY A 60 -6.46 4.70 21.08
CA GLY A 60 -5.08 5.12 20.90
C GLY A 60 -4.10 3.99 20.62
N THR A 61 -4.52 2.73 20.47
CA THR A 61 -3.64 1.65 19.99
C THR A 61 -3.48 1.68 18.47
N THR A 62 -2.42 1.06 17.95
CA THR A 62 -2.22 0.87 16.50
C THR A 62 -2.42 -0.59 16.17
N VAL A 63 -3.14 -0.86 15.08
CA VAL A 63 -3.48 -2.21 14.63
C VAL A 63 -3.00 -2.39 13.20
N PHE A 64 -2.43 -3.55 12.92
CA PHE A 64 -1.79 -3.89 11.65
C PHE A 64 -2.31 -5.23 11.13
N SER A 65 -2.39 -5.39 9.81
CA SER A 65 -2.50 -6.70 9.17
C SER A 65 -1.11 -7.31 8.95
N SER A 66 -1.07 -8.58 8.57
CA SER A 66 0.16 -9.15 8.02
C SER A 66 0.48 -8.49 6.66
N PRO A 67 1.74 -8.11 6.41
CA PRO A 67 2.15 -7.62 5.10
C PRO A 67 2.09 -8.75 4.07
N VAL A 68 1.74 -8.43 2.82
CA VAL A 68 1.70 -9.38 1.70
C VAL A 68 2.51 -8.88 0.52
N SER A 69 3.20 -9.78 -0.17
CA SER A 69 3.90 -9.49 -1.43
C SER A 69 2.96 -9.48 -2.64
N SER A 70 1.85 -10.19 -2.55
CA SER A 70 0.75 -10.20 -3.52
C SER A 70 -0.47 -10.90 -2.88
N GLY A 71 -1.64 -10.76 -3.50
CA GLY A 71 -2.88 -11.35 -3.01
C GLY A 71 -3.50 -10.59 -1.84
N LYS A 72 -4.32 -11.29 -1.06
CA LYS A 72 -5.20 -10.67 -0.06
C LYS A 72 -4.53 -10.51 1.30
N THR A 73 -4.66 -9.32 1.88
CA THR A 73 -4.47 -9.07 3.31
C THR A 73 -5.78 -8.53 3.90
N THR A 74 -6.19 -9.08 5.03
CA THR A 74 -7.44 -8.72 5.72
C THR A 74 -7.13 -8.26 7.12
N LEU A 75 -7.76 -7.16 7.52
CA LEU A 75 -7.66 -6.59 8.86
C LEU A 75 -9.05 -6.59 9.52
N LYS A 76 -9.17 -7.30 10.64
CA LYS A 76 -10.40 -7.28 11.46
C LYS A 76 -10.47 -6.00 12.26
N LEU A 77 -11.63 -5.35 12.25
CA LEU A 77 -11.92 -4.12 12.99
C LEU A 77 -12.40 -4.44 14.40
N ALA A 78 -11.60 -5.19 15.15
CA ALA A 78 -11.91 -5.54 16.55
C ALA A 78 -12.00 -4.30 17.46
N LYS A 79 -11.40 -3.19 17.03
CA LYS A 79 -11.49 -1.88 17.67
C LYS A 79 -11.92 -0.84 16.64
N ALA A 80 -12.75 0.12 17.06
CA ALA A 80 -13.21 1.19 16.20
C ALA A 80 -12.02 2.00 15.64
N PRO A 81 -11.88 2.14 14.31
CA PRO A 81 -10.88 3.02 13.72
C PRO A 81 -11.13 4.48 14.08
N LYS A 82 -10.07 5.19 14.47
CA LYS A 82 -10.13 6.61 14.71
C LYS A 82 -10.52 7.31 13.40
N ASN A 83 -11.52 8.18 13.50
CA ASN A 83 -12.13 8.89 12.36
C ASN A 83 -12.74 7.98 11.28
N GLY A 84 -12.97 6.68 11.57
CA GLY A 84 -13.51 5.74 10.59
C GLY A 84 -12.56 5.48 9.40
N VAL A 85 -11.25 5.65 9.59
CA VAL A 85 -10.25 5.51 8.53
C VAL A 85 -9.26 4.39 8.85
N VAL A 86 -8.98 3.56 7.84
CA VAL A 86 -7.78 2.71 7.79
C VAL A 86 -6.87 3.17 6.65
N THR A 87 -5.59 2.83 6.71
CA THR A 87 -4.61 3.17 5.68
C THR A 87 -4.03 1.90 5.08
N VAL A 88 -4.01 1.81 3.75
CA VAL A 88 -3.23 0.81 3.04
C VAL A 88 -1.86 1.41 2.76
N VAL A 89 -0.81 0.81 3.32
CA VAL A 89 0.57 1.18 3.06
C VAL A 89 1.12 0.25 1.99
N ILE A 90 1.51 0.83 0.86
CA ILE A 90 2.23 0.14 -0.20
C ILE A 90 3.67 0.60 -0.15
N SER A 91 4.60 -0.32 0.07
CA SER A 91 6.03 -0.02 0.18
C SER A 91 6.81 -0.83 -0.84
N ASN A 92 7.92 -0.26 -1.32
CA ASN A 92 8.94 -1.04 -2.00
C ASN A 92 9.98 -1.45 -0.94
N VAL A 93 10.24 -2.75 -0.82
CA VAL A 93 11.25 -3.30 0.09
C VAL A 93 12.55 -3.35 -0.69
N THR A 94 13.46 -2.43 -0.38
CA THR A 94 14.84 -2.59 -0.85
C THR A 94 15.50 -3.67 0.02
N MET A 95 15.68 -4.87 -0.53
CA MET A 95 16.41 -5.95 0.15
C MET A 95 17.83 -5.48 0.49
N GLY A 96 18.30 -5.84 1.68
CA GLY A 96 19.67 -5.56 2.13
C GLY A 96 20.71 -6.07 1.13
N GLY A 97 21.63 -5.19 0.72
CA GLY A 97 22.74 -5.50 -0.18
C GLY A 97 22.95 -4.51 -1.33
N TYR A 98 22.00 -3.62 -1.62
CA TYR A 98 22.09 -2.71 -2.77
C TYR A 98 22.97 -1.49 -2.48
N LYS A 99 24.00 -1.32 -3.32
CA LYS A 99 24.85 -0.12 -3.38
C LYS A 99 24.07 0.99 -4.09
N ASN A 100 24.00 2.19 -3.51
CA ASN A 100 23.32 3.37 -4.06
C ASN A 100 24.01 3.92 -5.33
N ALA A 101 24.03 3.16 -6.43
CA ALA A 101 24.58 3.61 -7.69
C ALA A 101 23.86 2.97 -8.89
N LYS A 102 23.65 3.78 -9.94
CA LYS A 102 23.04 3.36 -11.21
C LYS A 102 23.74 2.15 -11.84
N SER A 103 25.05 2.03 -11.63
CA SER A 103 25.84 0.88 -12.08
C SER A 103 25.41 -0.47 -11.50
N TYR A 104 24.63 -0.46 -10.41
CA TYR A 104 24.04 -1.65 -9.78
C TYR A 104 22.52 -1.74 -10.00
N GLY A 105 22.00 -1.03 -11.01
CA GLY A 105 20.57 -1.01 -11.35
C GLY A 105 19.73 -0.07 -10.49
N TRP A 106 20.31 0.66 -9.53
CA TRP A 106 19.57 1.60 -8.70
C TRP A 106 19.35 2.94 -9.42
N ASP A 107 18.11 3.20 -9.82
CA ASP A 107 17.70 4.48 -10.39
C ASP A 107 16.61 5.13 -9.52
N THR A 108 16.93 6.26 -8.88
CA THR A 108 15.96 7.05 -8.10
C THR A 108 14.71 7.46 -8.87
N THR A 109 14.74 7.44 -10.19
CA THR A 109 13.61 7.79 -11.06
C THR A 109 12.74 6.60 -11.45
N GLU A 110 13.20 5.38 -11.17
CA GLU A 110 12.43 4.16 -11.42
C GLU A 110 11.18 4.11 -10.53
N LYS A 111 10.09 3.69 -11.16
CA LYS A 111 8.76 3.65 -10.56
C LYS A 111 8.25 2.22 -10.53
N PHE A 112 7.57 1.87 -9.45
CA PHE A 112 7.06 0.51 -9.24
C PHE A 112 5.53 0.52 -9.23
N GLY A 113 4.96 -0.10 -10.26
CA GLY A 113 3.52 -0.14 -10.51
C GLY A 113 2.82 -1.20 -9.65
N TYR A 114 1.54 -0.94 -9.34
CA TYR A 114 0.69 -1.89 -8.63
C TYR A 114 -0.79 -1.59 -8.86
N LYS A 115 -1.62 -2.56 -8.50
CA LYS A 115 -3.07 -2.45 -8.45
C LYS A 115 -3.55 -2.94 -7.09
N ILE A 116 -4.59 -2.30 -6.57
CA ILE A 116 -5.29 -2.81 -5.39
C ILE A 116 -6.78 -2.91 -5.62
N GLN A 117 -7.41 -3.82 -4.91
CA GLN A 117 -8.85 -3.90 -4.80
C GLN A 117 -9.26 -3.90 -3.33
N VAL A 118 -10.23 -3.06 -2.97
CA VAL A 118 -10.65 -2.87 -1.57
C VAL A 118 -12.08 -3.33 -1.36
N THR A 119 -12.30 -4.03 -0.25
CA THR A 119 -13.61 -4.43 0.29
C THR A 119 -13.71 -3.99 1.75
N GLY A 120 -14.91 -3.62 2.23
CA GLY A 120 -15.12 -3.12 3.60
C GLY A 120 -14.89 -1.61 3.75
N GLY A 121 -14.52 -0.91 2.68
CA GLY A 121 -14.35 0.54 2.67
C GLY A 121 -14.29 1.14 1.27
N THR A 122 -14.23 2.46 1.22
CA THR A 122 -14.07 3.27 0.01
C THR A 122 -12.79 4.08 0.08
N VAL A 123 -12.13 4.25 -1.05
CA VAL A 123 -10.90 5.03 -1.10
C VAL A 123 -11.27 6.50 -1.12
N GLN A 124 -10.71 7.26 -0.20
CA GLN A 124 -10.84 8.72 -0.20
C GLN A 124 -9.87 9.28 -1.24
N TYR A 125 -10.39 9.62 -2.43
CA TYR A 125 -9.61 10.29 -3.46
C TYR A 125 -9.76 11.80 -3.38
N SER A 126 -8.70 12.47 -2.92
CA SER A 126 -8.25 13.72 -3.53
C SER A 126 -6.72 13.71 -3.48
N ASN A 127 -6.09 13.35 -4.60
CA ASN A 127 -4.64 13.41 -4.80
C ASN A 127 -3.78 12.66 -3.76
N ILE A 128 -3.32 11.44 -4.08
CA ILE A 128 -2.14 10.86 -3.44
C ILE A 128 -1.04 11.95 -3.43
N ALA A 129 -0.69 12.38 -2.22
CA ALA A 129 0.34 13.36 -1.92
C ALA A 129 1.34 12.64 -1.01
N VAL A 130 2.58 12.56 -1.46
CA VAL A 130 3.76 12.34 -0.63
C VAL A 130 4.82 13.29 -1.16
#